data_AF-A0A933TZ01-F1
#
_entry.id   AF-A0A933TZ01-F1
#
_cell.length_a   1.000
_cell.length_b   1.000
_cell.length_c   1.000
_cell.angle_alpha   90.00
_cell.angle_beta   90.00
_cell.angle_gamma   90.00
#
_symmetry.space_group_name_H-M   'P 1'
#
loop_
_entity.id
_entity.type
_entity.pdbx_description
1 polymer ?
#
loop_
_entity_poly.entity_id
_entity_poly.type
_entity_poly.pdbx_seq_one_letter_code
_entity_poly.pdbx_strand_id
1 'polypeptide(L)'
;MDTSVNILLLIAAIIVMIVVAYSRRKALYSDSGPELEPEPESESKPEMGIEFKSELESSMLPDLPKIDPVPDIPLGFGRKNAWLAIKTDDPMKVAESLKLQDLQPANWRTGLTASYEHYATHLFITPPVHGWVFVVGIALPNCGNTYRPDRCTPFIEELGQIYDPVFYFGTHSTIEFHAWARVDKAKVSRAYACFGSFAVWNKGIKTKEEQDLKMDFFTCEPPEGHGEEYWDRKDLEYPEEKDVFKIAEAWSLNPMKLGVMDLTESTGFVGRVPLSWSDNRYKNVLLIQLSKRDCFWRTDFQELSPAEQAFRAVWDLEGEVNNGGFPLYFSISAGDTAFAAVDALRKIGAYNTARIVAEANGIFPDGVPPKDKRQRQAILDSLGTEEYALLQKLSEEFLRCSDNLTELLYEHILQSTKEFKGLADVVSNTALKRMDFIY
;
A
#
# COMPACT_ATOMS: atom_id res chain seq x y z
N MET A 1 -30.23 0.07 -16.29
CA MET A 1 -29.08 -0.28 -17.14
C MET A 1 -27.85 0.30 -16.48
N ASP A 2 -26.82 -0.54 -16.33
CA ASP A 2 -25.81 -0.55 -15.27
C ASP A 2 -25.01 0.75 -15.04
N THR A 3 -25.19 1.34 -13.86
CA THR A 3 -24.28 2.33 -13.25
C THR A 3 -22.93 1.73 -12.85
N SER A 4 -22.89 0.41 -12.65
CA SER A 4 -21.69 -0.36 -12.26
C SER A 4 -20.64 -0.48 -13.37
N VAL A 5 -21.06 -0.44 -14.64
CA VAL A 5 -20.16 -0.52 -15.81
C VAL A 5 -19.51 0.84 -16.11
N ASN A 6 -20.18 1.95 -15.79
CA ASN A 6 -19.64 3.30 -15.97
C ASN A 6 -18.54 3.65 -14.96
N ILE A 7 -18.59 3.12 -13.74
CA ILE A 7 -17.54 3.35 -12.72
C ILE A 7 -16.24 2.60 -13.08
N LEU A 8 -16.33 1.39 -13.65
CA LEU A 8 -15.15 0.66 -14.14
C LEU A 8 -14.49 1.33 -15.36
N LEU A 9 -15.28 1.88 -16.27
CA LEU A 9 -14.77 2.65 -17.42
C LEU A 9 -14.15 3.99 -16.99
N LEU A 10 -14.66 4.61 -15.92
CA LEU A 10 -14.10 5.83 -15.34
C LEU A 10 -12.73 5.58 -14.66
N ILE A 11 -12.59 4.47 -13.92
CA ILE A 11 -11.34 4.07 -13.26
C ILE A 11 -10.25 3.68 -14.28
N ALA A 12 -10.61 3.01 -15.38
CA ALA A 12 -9.68 2.73 -16.46
C ALA A 12 -9.23 4.00 -17.23
N ALA A 13 -10.12 4.99 -17.39
CA ALA A 13 -9.79 6.29 -17.97
C ALA A 13 -8.89 7.14 -17.04
N ILE A 14 -9.01 6.98 -15.72
CA ILE A 14 -8.19 7.65 -14.69
C ILE A 14 -6.71 7.21 -14.79
N ILE A 15 -6.44 5.91 -14.95
CA ILE A 15 -5.06 5.39 -15.10
C ILE A 15 -4.41 5.92 -16.39
N VAL A 16 -5.16 5.98 -17.50
CA VAL A 16 -4.65 6.50 -18.79
C VAL A 16 -4.37 8.02 -18.72
N MET A 17 -5.13 8.80 -17.94
CA MET A 17 -4.90 10.25 -17.82
C MET A 17 -3.75 10.62 -16.88
N ILE A 18 -3.49 9.82 -15.83
CA ILE A 18 -2.30 9.97 -14.96
C ILE A 18 -1.01 9.80 -15.79
N VAL A 19 -1.00 8.88 -16.75
CA VAL A 19 0.13 8.63 -17.66
C VAL A 19 0.38 9.80 -18.64
N VAL A 20 -0.69 10.45 -19.15
CA VAL A 20 -0.60 11.60 -20.07
C VAL A 20 -0.13 12.88 -19.36
N ALA A 21 -0.49 13.08 -18.09
CA ALA A 21 -0.05 14.22 -17.29
C ALA A 21 1.46 14.14 -16.96
N TYR A 22 1.98 12.93 -16.77
CA TYR A 22 3.41 12.69 -16.51
C TYR A 22 4.30 13.03 -17.72
N SER A 23 3.79 12.89 -18.95
CA SER A 23 4.55 13.11 -20.18
C SER A 23 4.98 14.58 -20.42
N ARG A 24 4.36 15.56 -19.72
CA ARG A 24 4.63 16.99 -19.93
C ARG A 24 5.69 17.58 -18.99
N ARG A 25 6.18 16.83 -18.00
CA ARG A 25 6.90 17.41 -16.84
C ARG A 25 8.43 17.45 -16.94
N LYS A 26 9.06 16.83 -17.93
CA LYS A 26 10.54 16.74 -17.95
C LYS A 26 11.28 17.93 -18.58
N ALA A 27 10.61 19.05 -18.86
CA ALA A 27 11.24 20.18 -19.57
C ALA A 27 11.81 21.30 -18.68
N LEU A 28 11.67 21.28 -17.35
CA LEU A 28 12.01 22.46 -16.53
C LEU A 28 12.68 22.12 -15.18
N TYR A 29 14.02 22.19 -15.23
CA TYR A 29 14.98 22.63 -14.19
C TYR A 29 15.36 21.76 -12.98
N SER A 30 16.68 21.54 -12.95
CA SER A 30 17.59 21.30 -11.82
C SER A 30 17.78 22.55 -10.94
N ASP A 31 17.81 22.40 -9.61
CA ASP A 31 19.01 22.52 -8.75
C ASP A 31 18.65 22.82 -7.27
N SER A 32 19.46 22.23 -6.38
CA SER A 32 19.77 22.40 -4.94
C SER A 32 18.92 23.27 -3.97
N GLY A 33 18.70 22.73 -2.76
CA GLY A 33 18.21 23.45 -1.56
C GLY A 33 19.06 23.15 -0.30
N PRO A 34 19.13 24.06 0.71
CA PRO A 34 20.03 23.92 1.87
C PRO A 34 19.36 23.36 3.14
N GLU A 35 20.21 22.93 4.09
CA GLU A 35 19.95 22.34 5.42
C GLU A 35 19.16 23.24 6.41
N LEU A 36 18.35 22.61 7.28
CA LEU A 36 17.53 23.22 8.34
C LEU A 36 18.05 22.85 9.74
N GLU A 37 18.10 23.83 10.65
CA GLU A 37 18.39 23.69 12.09
C GLU A 37 17.13 23.27 12.90
N PRO A 38 17.30 22.69 14.12
CA PRO A 38 16.22 21.99 14.83
C PRO A 38 15.32 22.90 15.68
N GLU A 39 14.02 22.55 15.76
CA GLU A 39 12.99 23.21 16.58
C GLU A 39 13.02 22.79 18.07
N PRO A 40 12.51 23.64 18.99
CA PRO A 40 12.52 23.39 20.43
C PRO A 40 11.34 22.52 20.92
N GLU A 41 11.59 21.85 22.04
CA GLU A 41 10.76 20.83 22.69
C GLU A 41 9.32 21.27 23.03
N SER A 42 8.33 20.44 22.64
CA SER A 42 6.91 20.64 22.90
C SER A 42 6.47 20.02 24.24
N GLU A 43 5.74 20.78 25.05
CA GLU A 43 5.11 20.37 26.31
C GLU A 43 4.12 19.20 26.14
N SER A 44 4.05 18.35 27.18
CA SER A 44 3.42 17.03 27.22
C SER A 44 1.88 17.05 27.15
N LYS A 45 1.33 16.26 26.23
CA LYS A 45 -0.11 15.92 26.13
C LYS A 45 -0.48 14.78 27.09
N PRO A 46 -1.74 14.70 27.57
CA PRO A 46 -2.16 13.79 28.64
C PRO A 46 -2.11 12.32 28.20
N GLU A 47 -1.42 11.51 29.00
CA GLU A 47 -1.31 10.06 28.82
C GLU A 47 -2.68 9.39 29.00
N MET A 48 -3.26 8.95 27.90
CA MET A 48 -4.27 7.90 27.93
C MET A 48 -3.56 6.60 28.32
N GLY A 49 -3.96 6.01 29.45
CA GLY A 49 -3.25 4.89 30.07
C GLY A 49 -2.91 3.78 29.08
N ILE A 50 -1.62 3.44 29.00
CA ILE A 50 -1.01 2.46 28.10
C ILE A 50 -1.80 1.13 28.06
N GLU A 51 -2.39 0.73 29.18
CA GLU A 51 -3.19 -0.48 29.34
C GLU A 51 -4.47 -0.46 28.48
N PHE A 52 -5.20 0.66 28.46
CA PHE A 52 -6.39 0.83 27.61
C PHE A 52 -6.03 0.84 26.12
N LYS A 53 -4.91 1.47 25.74
CA LYS A 53 -4.41 1.46 24.36
C LYS A 53 -4.08 0.02 23.93
N SER A 54 -3.43 -0.76 24.79
CA SER A 54 -3.08 -2.15 24.51
C SER A 54 -4.29 -3.09 24.40
N GLU A 55 -5.30 -2.93 25.27
CA GLU A 55 -6.54 -3.70 25.19
C GLU A 55 -7.34 -3.35 23.94
N LEU A 56 -7.41 -2.07 23.59
CA LEU A 56 -8.11 -1.63 22.40
C LEU A 56 -7.41 -2.12 21.12
N GLU A 57 -6.07 -2.00 21.04
CA GLU A 57 -5.26 -2.52 19.94
C GLU A 57 -5.41 -4.05 19.80
N SER A 58 -5.44 -4.77 20.91
CA SER A 58 -5.67 -6.23 20.95
C SER A 58 -7.08 -6.59 20.48
N SER A 59 -8.10 -5.84 20.91
CA SER A 59 -9.50 -6.07 20.48
C SER A 59 -9.74 -5.71 19.01
N MET A 60 -8.93 -4.81 18.45
CA MET A 60 -8.94 -4.40 17.04
C MET A 60 -8.22 -5.38 16.12
N LEU A 61 -7.59 -6.43 16.67
CA LEU A 61 -7.00 -7.47 15.86
C LEU A 61 -8.09 -8.27 15.15
N PRO A 62 -7.89 -8.60 13.88
CA PRO A 62 -8.84 -9.40 13.12
C PRO A 62 -9.02 -10.78 13.73
N ASP A 63 -10.20 -11.37 13.54
CA ASP A 63 -10.49 -12.75 13.93
C ASP A 63 -9.39 -13.70 13.42
N LEU A 64 -9.10 -14.73 14.24
CA LEU A 64 -8.18 -15.79 13.82
C LEU A 64 -8.74 -16.51 12.58
N PRO A 65 -7.89 -16.83 11.60
CA PRO A 65 -8.31 -17.59 10.43
C PRO A 65 -8.83 -18.96 10.85
N LYS A 66 -9.81 -19.49 10.10
CA LYS A 66 -10.28 -20.86 10.29
C LYS A 66 -9.29 -21.81 9.64
N ILE A 67 -8.47 -22.47 10.46
CA ILE A 67 -7.39 -23.36 10.02
C ILE A 67 -7.79 -24.84 10.16
N ASP A 68 -7.42 -25.64 9.16
CA ASP A 68 -7.55 -27.09 9.16
C ASP A 68 -6.14 -27.72 9.12
N PRO A 69 -5.76 -28.52 10.13
CA PRO A 69 -4.45 -29.17 10.18
C PRO A 69 -4.39 -30.50 9.42
N VAL A 70 -5.47 -30.97 8.80
CA VAL A 70 -5.45 -32.24 8.03
C VAL A 70 -4.67 -32.04 6.73
N PRO A 71 -3.57 -32.80 6.50
CA PRO A 71 -2.75 -32.68 5.29
C PRO A 71 -3.58 -32.73 4.01
N ASP A 72 -3.24 -31.86 3.05
CA ASP A 72 -3.76 -31.90 1.69
C ASP A 72 -2.61 -31.68 0.68
N ILE A 73 -2.95 -31.77 -0.60
CA ILE A 73 -1.98 -31.60 -1.68
C ILE A 73 -1.64 -30.13 -1.91
N PRO A 74 -0.42 -29.83 -2.38
CA PRO A 74 -0.04 -28.48 -2.77
C PRO A 74 -1.01 -27.81 -3.74
N LEU A 75 -1.24 -26.52 -3.53
CA LEU A 75 -2.11 -25.70 -4.37
C LEU A 75 -1.30 -24.56 -5.01
N GLY A 76 -1.71 -24.18 -6.22
CA GLY A 76 -1.09 -23.05 -6.90
C GLY A 76 -1.37 -21.71 -6.19
N PHE A 77 -0.36 -20.84 -6.09
CA PHE A 77 -0.49 -19.52 -5.46
C PHE A 77 0.30 -18.44 -6.21
N GLY A 78 0.18 -17.18 -5.74
CA GLY A 78 1.09 -16.09 -6.12
C GLY A 78 0.40 -14.92 -6.85
N ARG A 79 -0.77 -15.14 -7.46
CA ARG A 79 -1.54 -14.04 -8.08
C ARG A 79 -1.95 -13.01 -7.04
N LYS A 80 -1.81 -11.73 -7.36
CA LYS A 80 -2.17 -10.61 -6.46
C LYS A 80 -1.63 -10.77 -5.02
N ASN A 81 -0.41 -11.28 -4.89
CA ASN A 81 0.20 -11.58 -3.59
C ASN A 81 1.73 -11.38 -3.64
N ALA A 82 2.38 -11.52 -2.48
CA ALA A 82 3.82 -11.57 -2.34
C ALA A 82 4.24 -12.90 -1.69
N TRP A 83 5.45 -13.35 -1.99
CA TRP A 83 6.03 -14.51 -1.33
C TRP A 83 7.55 -14.48 -1.27
N LEU A 84 8.10 -15.20 -0.30
CA LEU A 84 9.51 -15.60 -0.27
C LEU A 84 9.65 -17.04 -0.76
N ALA A 85 10.75 -17.34 -1.43
CA ALA A 85 11.23 -18.70 -1.65
C ALA A 85 12.56 -18.88 -0.91
N ILE A 86 12.57 -19.77 0.09
CA ILE A 86 13.71 -19.99 0.98
C ILE A 86 14.21 -21.42 0.79
N LYS A 87 15.52 -21.58 0.52
CA LYS A 87 16.13 -22.90 0.34
C LYS A 87 16.33 -23.60 1.68
N THR A 88 15.34 -24.40 2.09
CA THR A 88 15.32 -25.17 3.35
C THR A 88 14.24 -26.24 3.32
N ASP A 89 14.35 -27.22 4.21
CA ASP A 89 13.34 -28.26 4.46
C ASP A 89 12.65 -28.10 5.82
N ASP A 90 12.95 -27.01 6.55
CA ASP A 90 12.44 -26.76 7.91
C ASP A 90 11.51 -25.52 7.94
N PRO A 91 10.18 -25.71 7.78
CA PRO A 91 9.23 -24.61 7.82
C PRO A 91 9.06 -24.01 9.22
N MET A 92 9.29 -24.79 10.29
CA MET A 92 9.17 -24.28 11.65
C MET A 92 10.29 -23.28 11.96
N LYS A 93 11.53 -23.61 11.57
CA LYS A 93 12.67 -22.68 11.70
C LYS A 93 12.45 -21.38 10.91
N VAL A 94 11.80 -21.46 9.74
CA VAL A 94 11.42 -20.26 8.97
C VAL A 94 10.41 -19.42 9.77
N ALA A 95 9.36 -20.03 10.32
CA ALA A 95 8.38 -19.33 11.14
C ALA A 95 9.00 -18.63 12.38
N GLU A 96 9.93 -19.31 13.05
CA GLU A 96 10.70 -18.76 14.17
C GLU A 96 11.61 -17.60 13.75
N SER A 97 12.29 -17.72 12.60
CA SER A 97 13.16 -16.66 12.06
C SER A 97 12.37 -15.38 11.76
N LEU A 98 11.12 -15.53 11.30
CA LEU A 98 10.19 -14.43 11.05
C LEU A 98 9.50 -13.92 12.33
N LYS A 99 9.74 -14.57 13.48
CA LYS A 99 9.14 -14.25 14.79
C LYS A 99 7.61 -14.23 14.73
N LEU A 100 7.02 -15.15 13.97
CA LEU A 100 5.57 -15.24 13.84
C LEU A 100 4.91 -15.62 15.16
N GLN A 101 3.73 -15.07 15.40
CA GLN A 101 2.93 -15.30 16.60
C GLN A 101 1.75 -16.22 16.27
N ASP A 102 1.16 -16.82 17.31
CA ASP A 102 -0.06 -17.63 17.22
C ASP A 102 0.02 -18.71 16.12
N LEU A 103 1.17 -19.40 16.05
CA LEU A 103 1.42 -20.42 15.04
C LEU A 103 0.43 -21.58 15.12
N GLN A 104 -0.19 -21.89 13.98
CA GLN A 104 -1.15 -22.98 13.83
C GLN A 104 -0.74 -23.88 12.67
N PRO A 105 -0.67 -25.22 12.86
CA PRO A 105 -0.50 -26.15 11.75
C PRO A 105 -1.65 -26.01 10.76
N ALA A 106 -1.35 -25.86 9.48
CA ALA A 106 -2.32 -25.58 8.44
C ALA A 106 -2.04 -26.41 7.17
N ASN A 107 -3.09 -26.93 6.57
CA ASN A 107 -3.02 -27.46 5.22
C ASN A 107 -2.93 -26.35 4.17
N TRP A 108 -2.64 -26.69 2.92
CA TRP A 108 -2.46 -25.71 1.83
C TRP A 108 -3.71 -24.89 1.60
N ARG A 109 -4.90 -25.50 1.59
CA ARG A 109 -6.15 -24.79 1.34
C ARG A 109 -6.42 -23.70 2.38
N THR A 110 -6.41 -24.05 3.66
CA THR A 110 -6.72 -23.09 4.73
C THR A 110 -5.56 -22.14 4.98
N GLY A 111 -4.32 -22.60 4.77
CA GLY A 111 -3.13 -21.76 4.81
C GLY A 111 -3.14 -20.64 3.78
N LEU A 112 -3.38 -20.99 2.51
CA LEU A 112 -3.52 -19.98 1.45
C LEU A 112 -4.76 -19.11 1.67
N THR A 113 -5.89 -19.68 2.09
CA THR A 113 -7.08 -18.86 2.41
C THR A 113 -6.75 -17.82 3.48
N ALA A 114 -6.01 -18.20 4.53
CA ALA A 114 -5.59 -17.27 5.57
C ALA A 114 -4.67 -16.15 5.03
N SER A 115 -3.68 -16.48 4.18
CA SER A 115 -2.78 -15.46 3.63
C SER A 115 -3.45 -14.49 2.65
N TYR A 116 -4.53 -14.91 2.00
CA TYR A 116 -5.30 -14.07 1.07
C TYR A 116 -6.45 -13.30 1.74
N GLU A 117 -7.13 -13.89 2.72
CA GLU A 117 -8.25 -13.25 3.42
C GLU A 117 -7.76 -12.36 4.56
N HIS A 118 -6.81 -12.84 5.38
CA HIS A 118 -6.21 -12.11 6.51
C HIS A 118 -4.88 -11.45 6.11
N TYR A 119 -4.85 -10.92 4.90
CA TYR A 119 -3.65 -10.47 4.17
C TYR A 119 -2.82 -9.40 4.92
N ALA A 120 -3.43 -8.61 5.80
CA ALA A 120 -2.75 -7.56 6.55
C ALA A 120 -1.95 -8.09 7.75
N THR A 121 -2.27 -9.30 8.23
CA THR A 121 -1.79 -9.79 9.53
C THR A 121 -1.23 -11.20 9.51
N HIS A 122 -1.55 -12.04 8.52
CA HIS A 122 -1.13 -13.44 8.52
C HIS A 122 -0.26 -13.79 7.31
N LEU A 123 0.69 -14.71 7.55
CA LEU A 123 1.49 -15.37 6.52
C LEU A 123 1.25 -16.88 6.59
N PHE A 124 1.34 -17.52 5.44
CA PHE A 124 1.35 -18.98 5.33
C PHE A 124 2.76 -19.47 4.98
N ILE A 125 3.32 -20.32 5.84
CA ILE A 125 4.57 -21.02 5.63
C ILE A 125 4.23 -22.39 5.07
N THR A 126 4.61 -22.64 3.82
CA THR A 126 4.26 -23.90 3.15
C THR A 126 5.05 -25.07 3.73
N PRO A 127 4.56 -26.31 3.56
CA PRO A 127 5.43 -27.48 3.58
C PRO A 127 6.62 -27.33 2.61
N PRO A 128 7.73 -28.05 2.85
CA PRO A 128 8.83 -28.13 1.88
C PRO A 128 8.38 -28.75 0.56
N VAL A 129 8.72 -28.09 -0.55
CA VAL A 129 8.51 -28.61 -1.90
C VAL A 129 9.85 -28.59 -2.64
N HIS A 130 10.39 -29.77 -2.94
CA HIS A 130 11.69 -29.93 -3.62
C HIS A 130 12.83 -29.09 -3.00
N GLY A 131 12.91 -29.06 -1.66
CA GLY A 131 13.92 -28.30 -0.94
C GLY A 131 13.66 -26.79 -0.87
N TRP A 132 12.41 -26.36 -1.04
CA TRP A 132 11.98 -24.97 -0.91
C TRP A 132 10.82 -24.87 0.07
N VAL A 133 10.92 -23.93 1.00
CA VAL A 133 9.78 -23.46 1.81
C VAL A 133 9.38 -22.08 1.29
N PHE A 134 8.08 -21.89 1.08
CA PHE A 134 7.53 -20.60 0.68
C PHE A 134 6.87 -19.90 1.85
N VAL A 135 7.05 -18.58 1.91
CA VAL A 135 6.36 -17.70 2.87
C VAL A 135 5.41 -16.86 2.06
N VAL A 136 4.10 -17.09 2.17
CA VAL A 136 3.08 -16.52 1.29
C VAL A 136 2.22 -15.51 2.04
N GLY A 137 2.12 -14.28 1.51
CA GLY A 137 1.21 -13.26 1.99
C GLY A 137 1.72 -11.83 1.77
N ILE A 138 0.81 -10.90 1.52
CA ILE A 138 1.12 -9.47 1.32
C ILE A 138 1.52 -8.77 2.63
N ALA A 139 1.44 -9.47 3.77
CA ALA A 139 1.98 -9.02 5.06
C ALA A 139 3.53 -8.96 5.07
N LEU A 140 4.21 -9.49 4.04
CA LEU A 140 5.65 -9.30 3.86
C LEU A 140 6.01 -7.80 3.72
N PRO A 141 7.19 -7.36 4.17
CA PRO A 141 7.60 -5.97 4.04
C PRO A 141 7.69 -5.49 2.58
N ASN A 142 7.25 -4.26 2.32
CA ASN A 142 7.27 -3.67 0.99
C ASN A 142 8.65 -3.12 0.62
N CYS A 143 9.00 -3.21 -0.66
CA CYS A 143 10.11 -2.46 -1.22
C CYS A 143 9.79 -0.95 -1.24
N GLY A 144 10.79 -0.13 -0.94
CA GLY A 144 10.65 1.33 -0.88
C GLY A 144 11.34 2.04 -2.02
N ASN A 145 11.18 3.37 -2.06
CA ASN A 145 11.84 4.29 -2.98
C ASN A 145 12.29 5.55 -2.22
N THR A 146 12.67 6.62 -2.92
CA THR A 146 13.10 7.89 -2.28
C THR A 146 12.05 8.51 -1.35
N TYR A 147 10.77 8.18 -1.54
CA TYR A 147 9.63 8.75 -0.79
C TYR A 147 9.06 7.79 0.27
N ARG A 148 9.29 6.48 0.14
CA ARG A 148 8.81 5.43 1.05
C ARG A 148 9.99 4.59 1.52
N PRO A 149 10.26 4.45 2.83
CA PRO A 149 11.43 3.73 3.31
C PRO A 149 11.42 2.27 2.84
N ASP A 150 12.57 1.81 2.36
CA ASP A 150 12.76 0.42 1.92
C ASP A 150 12.86 -0.52 3.12
N ARG A 151 11.75 -1.17 3.46
CA ARG A 151 11.68 -2.17 4.55
C ARG A 151 11.98 -3.58 4.06
N CYS A 152 11.88 -3.85 2.76
CA CYS A 152 12.09 -5.19 2.20
C CYS A 152 13.58 -5.55 2.14
N THR A 153 14.46 -4.67 1.64
CA THR A 153 15.90 -4.94 1.55
C THR A 153 16.51 -5.40 2.89
N PRO A 154 16.44 -4.62 3.99
CA PRO A 154 17.06 -5.05 5.26
C PRO A 154 16.46 -6.35 5.80
N PHE A 155 15.16 -6.55 5.58
CA PHE A 155 14.45 -7.76 6.00
C PHE A 155 14.94 -9.02 5.27
N ILE A 156 15.05 -8.99 3.94
CA ILE A 156 15.51 -10.16 3.18
C ILE A 156 17.01 -10.41 3.36
N GLU A 157 17.82 -9.38 3.63
CA GLU A 157 19.24 -9.55 3.98
C GLU A 157 19.43 -10.20 5.35
N GLU A 158 18.62 -9.86 6.35
CA GLU A 158 18.62 -10.54 7.66
C GLU A 158 18.31 -12.04 7.51
N LEU A 159 17.30 -12.39 6.70
CA LEU A 159 17.02 -13.79 6.37
C LEU A 159 18.17 -14.45 5.60
N GLY A 160 18.82 -13.72 4.71
CA GLY A 160 19.99 -14.16 3.96
C GLY A 160 21.22 -14.50 4.81
N GLN A 161 21.26 -14.05 6.07
CA GLN A 161 22.31 -14.45 7.03
C GLN A 161 22.10 -15.88 7.55
N ILE A 162 20.85 -16.37 7.50
CA ILE A 162 20.45 -17.68 8.01
C ILE A 162 20.28 -18.70 6.88
N TYR A 163 19.75 -18.24 5.74
CA TYR A 163 19.41 -19.06 4.57
C TYR A 163 20.13 -18.53 3.32
N ASP A 164 20.58 -19.42 2.46
CA ASP A 164 21.21 -19.05 1.18
C ASP A 164 20.83 -20.09 0.11
N PRO A 165 20.18 -19.69 -1.00
CA PRO A 165 19.68 -18.34 -1.31
C PRO A 165 18.28 -18.05 -0.72
N VAL A 166 17.92 -16.76 -0.69
CA VAL A 166 16.56 -16.26 -0.41
C VAL A 166 16.07 -15.43 -1.59
N PHE A 167 14.88 -15.72 -2.09
CA PHE A 167 14.23 -14.92 -3.13
C PHE A 167 12.93 -14.31 -2.63
N TYR A 168 12.65 -13.09 -3.08
CA TYR A 168 11.40 -12.38 -2.86
C TYR A 168 10.70 -12.17 -4.19
N PHE A 169 9.38 -12.30 -4.21
CA PHE A 169 8.54 -12.02 -5.36
C PHE A 169 7.25 -11.32 -4.91
N GLY A 170 6.72 -10.45 -5.77
CA GLY A 170 5.47 -9.77 -5.54
C GLY A 170 4.77 -9.44 -6.85
N THR A 171 3.46 -9.58 -6.89
CA THR A 171 2.66 -9.20 -8.05
C THR A 171 1.27 -8.75 -7.64
N HIS A 172 0.76 -7.69 -8.27
CA HIS A 172 -0.63 -7.28 -8.17
C HIS A 172 -1.10 -6.62 -9.47
N SER A 173 -1.78 -7.41 -10.32
CA SER A 173 -2.13 -7.00 -11.68
C SER A 173 -3.09 -5.80 -11.77
N THR A 174 -3.88 -5.50 -10.73
CA THR A 174 -4.83 -4.37 -10.76
C THR A 174 -4.14 -3.03 -10.58
N ILE A 175 -3.00 -3.01 -9.90
CA ILE A 175 -2.22 -1.78 -9.62
C ILE A 175 -0.85 -1.84 -10.33
N GLU A 176 -0.68 -2.82 -11.23
CA GLU A 176 0.54 -3.03 -12.01
C GLU A 176 1.81 -3.07 -11.14
N PHE A 177 1.70 -3.68 -9.96
CA PHE A 177 2.84 -3.90 -9.07
C PHE A 177 3.51 -5.22 -9.42
N HIS A 178 4.80 -5.22 -9.75
CA HIS A 178 5.57 -6.42 -10.06
C HIS A 178 6.98 -6.30 -9.47
N ALA A 179 7.40 -7.28 -8.69
CA ALA A 179 8.65 -7.24 -7.94
C ALA A 179 9.32 -8.61 -7.88
N TRP A 180 10.66 -8.60 -7.93
CA TRP A 180 11.50 -9.74 -7.61
C TRP A 180 12.83 -9.29 -7.03
N ALA A 181 13.33 -10.01 -6.04
CA ALA A 181 14.66 -9.78 -5.49
C ALA A 181 15.32 -11.09 -5.09
N ARG A 182 16.64 -11.08 -5.12
CA ARG A 182 17.49 -12.21 -4.80
C ARG A 182 18.59 -11.79 -3.85
N VAL A 183 18.73 -12.58 -2.80
CA VAL A 183 19.78 -12.47 -1.79
C VAL A 183 20.69 -13.67 -1.96
N ASP A 184 21.97 -13.40 -2.20
CA ASP A 184 23.04 -14.39 -2.22
C ASP A 184 24.08 -13.99 -1.18
N LYS A 185 24.54 -14.94 -0.37
CA LYS A 185 25.59 -14.70 0.65
C LYS A 185 25.25 -13.50 1.55
N ALA A 186 24.02 -13.45 2.06
CA ALA A 186 23.50 -12.43 2.96
C ALA A 186 23.40 -11.00 2.43
N LYS A 187 23.52 -10.77 1.11
CA LYS A 187 23.32 -9.46 0.50
C LYS A 187 22.40 -9.52 -0.71
N VAL A 188 21.62 -8.47 -0.94
CA VAL A 188 20.84 -8.34 -2.17
C VAL A 188 21.81 -8.25 -3.35
N SER A 189 21.84 -9.30 -4.18
CA SER A 189 22.64 -9.35 -5.40
C SER A 189 21.90 -8.75 -6.60
N ARG A 190 20.56 -8.85 -6.58
CA ARG A 190 19.67 -8.30 -7.60
C ARG A 190 18.31 -7.97 -6.97
N ALA A 191 17.75 -6.81 -7.30
CA ALA A 191 16.34 -6.52 -7.01
C ALA A 191 15.74 -5.61 -8.07
N TYR A 192 14.47 -5.85 -8.38
CA TYR A 192 13.67 -5.04 -9.27
C TYR A 192 12.23 -4.99 -8.79
N ALA A 193 11.62 -3.81 -8.84
CA ALA A 193 10.18 -3.67 -8.63
C ALA A 193 9.65 -2.46 -9.39
N CYS A 194 8.45 -2.60 -9.93
CA CYS A 194 7.68 -1.51 -10.51
C CYS A 194 6.27 -1.44 -9.90
N PHE A 195 5.67 -0.26 -10.01
CA PHE A 195 4.30 0.06 -9.70
C PHE A 195 3.77 0.94 -10.83
N GLY A 196 2.87 0.40 -11.67
CA GLY A 196 2.52 1.04 -12.93
C GLY A 196 3.76 1.30 -13.78
N SER A 197 3.91 2.54 -14.24
CA SER A 197 5.08 2.96 -15.02
C SER A 197 6.33 3.29 -14.18
N PHE A 198 6.27 3.16 -12.86
CA PHE A 198 7.33 3.61 -11.96
C PHE A 198 8.12 2.43 -11.44
N ALA A 199 9.39 2.31 -11.83
CA ALA A 199 10.30 1.44 -11.11
C ALA A 199 10.54 2.03 -9.70
N VAL A 200 10.26 1.26 -8.67
CA VAL A 200 10.44 1.65 -7.25
C VAL A 200 11.68 0.99 -6.65
N TRP A 201 12.19 -0.07 -7.28
CA TRP A 201 13.37 -0.79 -6.85
C TRP A 201 14.18 -1.23 -8.07
N ASN A 202 15.47 -0.93 -8.11
CA ASN A 202 16.37 -1.46 -9.14
C ASN A 202 17.80 -1.49 -8.59
N LYS A 203 18.22 -2.62 -8.03
CA LYS A 203 19.54 -2.83 -7.43
C LYS A 203 20.25 -4.00 -8.11
N GLY A 204 21.57 -3.91 -8.23
CA GLY A 204 22.41 -4.97 -8.79
C GLY A 204 22.27 -5.15 -10.31
N ILE A 205 23.10 -6.04 -10.86
CA ILE A 205 23.18 -6.31 -12.30
C ILE A 205 22.17 -7.39 -12.68
N LYS A 206 21.49 -7.23 -13.83
CA LYS A 206 20.57 -8.24 -14.37
C LYS A 206 21.22 -9.62 -14.41
N THR A 207 20.57 -10.59 -13.78
CA THR A 207 20.97 -12.00 -13.76
C THR A 207 20.96 -12.62 -15.15
N LYS A 208 21.65 -13.76 -15.31
CA LYS A 208 21.63 -14.49 -16.58
C LYS A 208 20.22 -14.94 -16.93
N GLU A 209 19.44 -15.36 -15.94
CA GLU A 209 18.05 -15.79 -16.09
C GLU A 209 17.15 -14.64 -16.58
N GLU A 210 17.32 -13.42 -16.04
CA GLU A 210 16.62 -12.23 -16.57
C GLU A 210 17.02 -11.94 -18.03
N GLN A 211 18.29 -12.10 -18.39
CA GLN A 211 18.78 -11.89 -19.76
C GLN A 211 18.22 -12.95 -20.72
N ASP A 212 18.26 -14.23 -20.33
CA ASP A 212 17.73 -15.36 -21.11
C ASP A 212 16.21 -15.23 -21.33
N LEU A 213 15.50 -14.70 -20.33
CA LEU A 213 14.07 -14.37 -20.41
C LEU A 213 13.76 -13.06 -21.14
N LYS A 214 14.80 -12.32 -21.59
CA LYS A 214 14.69 -11.02 -22.26
C LYS A 214 13.92 -9.98 -21.44
N MET A 215 14.16 -9.95 -20.13
CA MET A 215 13.54 -8.99 -19.20
C MET A 215 14.22 -7.61 -19.32
N ASP A 216 13.95 -6.92 -20.43
CA ASP A 216 14.38 -5.54 -20.66
C ASP A 216 13.29 -4.52 -20.34
N PHE A 217 12.98 -4.44 -19.04
CA PHE A 217 11.95 -3.53 -18.52
C PHE A 217 12.50 -2.17 -18.14
N PHE A 218 11.59 -1.20 -18.03
CA PHE A 218 11.87 0.18 -17.59
C PHE A 218 12.57 0.24 -16.22
N THR A 219 13.55 1.14 -16.09
CA THR A 219 14.32 1.36 -14.85
C THR A 219 14.15 2.80 -14.35
N CYS A 220 14.20 3.00 -13.02
CA CYS A 220 14.05 4.33 -12.42
C CYS A 220 15.28 5.22 -12.56
N GLU A 221 16.39 4.63 -13.02
CA GLU A 221 17.58 5.34 -13.47
C GLU A 221 17.90 4.87 -14.90
N PRO A 222 18.28 5.79 -15.79
CA PRO A 222 18.74 5.40 -17.12
C PRO A 222 20.03 4.59 -16.95
N PRO A 223 20.23 3.49 -17.72
CA PRO A 223 21.49 2.76 -17.69
C PRO A 223 22.67 3.70 -17.98
N GLU A 224 23.85 3.37 -17.44
CA GLU A 224 25.07 4.16 -17.67
C GLU A 224 25.27 4.47 -19.17
N GLY A 225 25.44 5.75 -19.50
CA GLY A 225 25.61 6.23 -20.88
C GLY A 225 24.35 6.71 -21.58
N HIS A 226 23.17 6.62 -20.94
CA HIS A 226 21.93 7.15 -21.49
C HIS A 226 21.51 8.47 -20.83
N GLY A 227 21.24 9.48 -21.67
CA GLY A 227 20.75 10.80 -21.25
C GLY A 227 19.23 10.89 -21.21
N GLU A 228 18.68 12.08 -21.44
CA GLU A 228 17.23 12.31 -21.41
C GLU A 228 16.45 11.52 -22.47
N GLU A 229 17.10 11.14 -23.57
CA GLU A 229 16.52 10.32 -24.64
C GLU A 229 16.08 8.92 -24.18
N TYR A 230 16.58 8.43 -23.04
CA TYR A 230 16.15 7.15 -22.46
C TYR A 230 14.64 7.12 -22.20
N TRP A 231 14.08 8.26 -21.77
CA TRP A 231 12.69 8.34 -21.34
C TRP A 231 11.71 8.52 -22.50
N ASP A 232 12.22 8.85 -23.69
CA ASP A 232 11.45 8.94 -24.94
C ASP A 232 11.42 7.62 -25.72
N ARG A 233 12.07 6.58 -25.18
CA ARG A 233 12.09 5.23 -25.76
C ARG A 233 10.67 4.65 -25.79
N LYS A 234 10.25 4.23 -26.99
CA LYS A 234 8.96 3.57 -27.24
C LYS A 234 9.04 2.04 -27.23
N ASP A 235 10.25 1.51 -27.06
CA ASP A 235 10.57 0.10 -27.09
C ASP A 235 10.76 -0.51 -25.69
N LEU A 236 10.59 0.28 -24.62
CA LEU A 236 10.61 -0.22 -23.24
C LEU A 236 9.27 -0.85 -22.89
N GLU A 237 9.32 -2.09 -22.39
CA GLU A 237 8.16 -2.82 -21.91
C GLU A 237 8.04 -2.70 -20.38
N TYR A 238 6.82 -2.91 -19.87
CA TYR A 238 6.55 -3.07 -18.44
C TYR A 238 6.34 -4.55 -18.14
N PRO A 239 6.83 -5.06 -17.00
CA PRO A 239 6.59 -6.44 -16.63
C PRO A 239 5.10 -6.67 -16.38
N GLU A 240 4.64 -7.88 -16.66
CA GLU A 240 3.31 -8.34 -16.25
C GLU A 240 3.42 -9.40 -15.15
N GLU A 241 2.28 -9.76 -14.55
CA GLU A 241 2.20 -10.82 -13.52
C GLU A 241 2.82 -12.14 -13.99
N LYS A 242 2.69 -12.47 -15.29
CA LYS A 242 3.28 -13.68 -15.88
C LYS A 242 4.82 -13.69 -15.82
N ASP A 243 5.45 -12.53 -15.87
CA ASP A 243 6.90 -12.40 -15.93
C ASP A 243 7.51 -12.64 -14.54
N VAL A 244 6.80 -12.23 -13.48
CA VAL A 244 7.13 -12.59 -12.09
C VAL A 244 7.14 -14.11 -11.91
N PHE A 245 6.17 -14.83 -12.50
CA PHE A 245 6.15 -16.30 -12.44
C PHE A 245 7.27 -16.96 -13.25
N LYS A 246 7.67 -16.38 -14.39
CA LYS A 246 8.80 -16.89 -15.18
C LYS A 246 10.13 -16.75 -14.42
N ILE A 247 10.38 -15.59 -13.79
CA ILE A 247 11.62 -15.42 -13.02
C ILE A 247 11.60 -16.27 -11.75
N ALA A 248 10.44 -16.42 -11.10
CA ALA A 248 10.29 -17.33 -9.96
C ALA A 248 10.59 -18.79 -10.33
N GLU A 249 10.16 -19.23 -11.52
CA GLU A 249 10.49 -20.54 -12.06
C GLU A 249 11.98 -20.71 -12.36
N ALA A 250 12.63 -19.67 -12.90
CA ALA A 250 14.05 -19.72 -13.24
C ALA A 250 14.95 -19.73 -11.99
N TRP A 251 14.56 -19.02 -10.93
CA TRP A 251 15.33 -18.96 -9.68
C TRP A 251 14.99 -20.09 -8.71
N SER A 252 13.72 -20.50 -8.63
CA SER A 252 13.22 -21.49 -7.68
C SER A 252 12.19 -22.45 -8.30
N LEU A 253 10.89 -22.22 -8.06
CA LEU A 253 9.77 -22.95 -8.66
C LEU A 253 8.67 -21.96 -9.07
N ASN A 254 7.90 -22.34 -10.08
CA ASN A 254 6.69 -21.62 -10.44
C ASN A 254 5.56 -21.96 -9.45
N PRO A 255 5.11 -21.01 -8.61
CA PRO A 255 4.11 -21.32 -7.59
C PRO A 255 2.74 -21.70 -8.20
N MET A 256 2.45 -21.27 -9.43
CA MET A 256 1.20 -21.62 -10.12
C MET A 256 1.19 -23.06 -10.63
N LYS A 257 2.35 -23.73 -10.73
CA LYS A 257 2.46 -25.11 -11.22
C LYS A 257 2.42 -26.15 -10.09
N LEU A 258 2.44 -25.75 -8.82
CA LEU A 258 2.52 -26.69 -7.69
C LEU A 258 1.34 -27.66 -7.65
N GLY A 259 0.12 -27.20 -7.95
CA GLY A 259 -1.09 -28.04 -7.90
C GLY A 259 -1.21 -29.08 -9.00
N VAL A 260 -0.27 -29.12 -9.95
CA VAL A 260 -0.21 -30.16 -11.00
C VAL A 260 1.03 -31.05 -10.87
N MET A 261 1.87 -30.82 -9.86
CA MET A 261 3.03 -31.66 -9.57
C MET A 261 2.60 -32.89 -8.76
N ASP A 262 3.32 -33.99 -8.92
CA ASP A 262 3.14 -35.21 -8.13
C ASP A 262 3.82 -35.03 -6.76
N LEU A 263 3.10 -34.39 -5.84
CA LEU A 263 3.58 -34.02 -4.50
C LEU A 263 2.72 -34.68 -3.42
N THR A 264 3.34 -35.00 -2.29
CA THR A 264 2.69 -35.66 -1.16
C THR A 264 1.87 -34.69 -0.32
N GLU A 265 0.79 -35.19 0.27
CA GLU A 265 0.00 -34.44 1.25
C GLU A 265 0.86 -34.05 2.45
N SER A 266 0.76 -32.80 2.88
CA SER A 266 1.57 -32.25 3.96
C SER A 266 0.93 -31.02 4.60
N THR A 267 1.51 -30.57 5.72
CA THR A 267 1.02 -29.42 6.50
C THR A 267 2.14 -28.42 6.73
N GLY A 268 1.81 -27.14 6.55
CA GLY A 268 2.66 -26.02 6.88
C GLY A 268 2.16 -25.32 8.14
N PHE A 269 2.39 -24.03 8.23
CA PHE A 269 1.98 -23.21 9.37
C PHE A 269 1.37 -21.89 8.92
N VAL A 270 0.31 -21.46 9.58
CA VAL A 270 -0.16 -20.07 9.54
C VAL A 270 0.29 -19.37 10.80
N GLY A 271 0.81 -18.15 10.66
CA GLY A 271 1.22 -17.33 11.79
C GLY A 271 0.90 -15.86 11.56
N ARG A 272 0.67 -15.14 12.66
CA ARG A 272 0.47 -13.69 12.65
C ARG A 272 1.82 -12.98 12.62
N VAL A 273 1.96 -11.95 11.78
CA VAL A 273 3.16 -11.11 11.77
C VAL A 273 3.25 -10.26 13.03
N PRO A 274 4.46 -9.92 13.51
CA PRO A 274 4.63 -8.99 14.62
C PRO A 274 3.96 -7.63 14.33
N LEU A 275 3.38 -7.00 15.35
CA LEU A 275 2.83 -5.65 15.22
C LEU A 275 3.87 -4.62 14.75
N SER A 276 5.15 -4.82 15.05
CA SER A 276 6.23 -3.97 14.55
C SER A 276 6.38 -3.97 13.02
N TRP A 277 5.87 -4.99 12.33
CA TRP A 277 5.87 -5.08 10.86
C TRP A 277 4.70 -4.33 10.23
N SER A 278 3.76 -3.88 11.04
CA SER A 278 2.53 -3.31 10.57
C SER A 278 2.80 -1.85 10.17
N ASP A 279 3.30 -1.68 8.95
CA ASP A 279 3.51 -0.39 8.28
C ASP A 279 2.14 0.21 7.92
N ASN A 280 1.37 0.52 8.96
CA ASN A 280 0.01 1.04 8.90
C ASN A 280 -1.05 0.14 8.25
N ARG A 281 -0.71 -1.07 7.80
CA ARG A 281 -1.66 -1.99 7.15
C ARG A 281 -2.90 -2.30 7.99
N TYR A 282 -2.70 -2.63 9.27
CA TYR A 282 -3.83 -2.87 10.18
C TYR A 282 -4.62 -1.59 10.48
N LYS A 283 -3.92 -0.45 10.63
CA LYS A 283 -4.54 0.87 10.82
C LYS A 283 -5.44 1.18 9.63
N ASN A 284 -4.92 1.07 8.41
CA ASN A 284 -5.67 1.26 7.17
C ASN A 284 -6.90 0.36 7.13
N VAL A 285 -6.77 -0.95 7.40
CA VAL A 285 -7.91 -1.87 7.46
C VAL A 285 -9.01 -1.32 8.39
N LEU A 286 -8.64 -0.87 9.59
CA LEU A 286 -9.60 -0.28 10.52
C LEU A 286 -10.26 0.97 9.94
N LEU A 287 -9.47 1.92 9.42
CA LEU A 287 -10.00 3.16 8.84
C LEU A 287 -10.98 2.86 7.70
N ILE A 288 -10.67 1.88 6.85
CA ILE A 288 -11.55 1.47 5.77
C ILE A 288 -12.84 0.85 6.31
N GLN A 289 -12.77 -0.03 7.31
CA GLN A 289 -13.98 -0.64 7.88
C GLN A 289 -14.86 0.42 8.54
N LEU A 290 -14.23 1.40 9.19
CA LEU A 290 -14.93 2.56 9.72
C LEU A 290 -15.60 3.36 8.60
N SER A 291 -14.91 3.60 7.49
CA SER A 291 -15.45 4.31 6.33
C SER A 291 -16.58 3.55 5.63
N LYS A 292 -16.66 2.21 5.71
CA LYS A 292 -17.78 1.45 5.12
C LYS A 292 -19.13 1.64 5.82
N ARG A 293 -19.17 2.32 6.95
CA ARG A 293 -20.40 2.44 7.72
C ARG A 293 -21.34 3.46 7.10
N ASP A 294 -22.58 3.02 6.90
CA ASP A 294 -23.66 3.85 6.37
C ASP A 294 -23.83 5.18 7.13
N CYS A 295 -23.52 5.22 8.44
CA CYS A 295 -23.66 6.41 9.26
C CYS A 295 -22.78 7.57 8.80
N PHE A 296 -21.59 7.33 8.22
CA PHE A 296 -20.74 8.44 7.74
C PHE A 296 -21.32 9.12 6.51
N TRP A 297 -21.96 8.36 5.63
CA TRP A 297 -22.39 8.83 4.31
C TRP A 297 -23.86 9.25 4.25
N ARG A 298 -24.70 8.69 5.11
CA ARG A 298 -26.14 8.99 5.17
C ARG A 298 -26.51 10.07 6.17
N THR A 299 -25.62 10.37 7.12
CA THR A 299 -25.81 11.46 8.10
C THR A 299 -25.31 12.77 7.49
N ASP A 300 -26.02 13.86 7.74
CA ASP A 300 -25.54 15.19 7.37
C ASP A 300 -24.18 15.42 8.05
N PHE A 301 -23.23 15.99 7.32
CA PHE A 301 -21.90 16.29 7.86
C PHE A 301 -21.98 17.10 9.16
N GLN A 302 -22.94 18.03 9.28
CA GLN A 302 -23.09 18.86 10.49
C GLN A 302 -23.63 18.08 11.70
N GLU A 303 -24.26 16.93 11.49
CA GLU A 303 -24.80 16.06 12.55
C GLU A 303 -23.80 15.01 13.06
N LEU A 304 -22.68 14.83 12.33
CA LEU A 304 -21.55 14.02 12.78
C LEU A 304 -20.85 14.65 13.99
N SER A 305 -20.26 13.83 14.86
CA SER A 305 -19.42 14.36 15.94
C SER A 305 -18.21 15.12 15.39
N PRO A 306 -17.60 16.04 16.15
CA PRO A 306 -16.38 16.72 15.72
C PRO A 306 -15.24 15.77 15.36
N ALA A 307 -15.17 14.59 15.97
CA ALA A 307 -14.19 13.57 15.61
C ALA A 307 -14.53 12.87 14.28
N GLU A 308 -15.80 12.53 14.05
CA GLU A 308 -16.30 11.92 12.82
C GLU A 308 -16.22 12.88 11.62
N GLN A 309 -16.47 14.17 11.82
CA GLN A 309 -16.28 15.22 10.81
C GLN A 309 -14.83 15.30 10.33
N ALA A 310 -13.88 15.26 11.26
CA ALA A 310 -12.46 15.29 10.93
C ALA A 310 -12.04 14.06 10.13
N PHE A 311 -12.48 12.87 10.56
CA PHE A 311 -12.26 11.63 9.81
C PHE A 311 -12.84 11.72 8.39
N ARG A 312 -14.12 12.08 8.23
CA ARG A 312 -14.78 12.15 6.92
C ARG A 312 -14.10 13.15 5.98
N ALA A 313 -13.77 14.35 6.47
CA ALA A 313 -13.16 15.39 5.64
C ALA A 313 -11.75 14.99 5.15
N VAL A 314 -10.93 14.35 5.99
CA VAL A 314 -9.60 13.88 5.58
C VAL A 314 -9.70 12.65 4.69
N TRP A 315 -10.62 11.73 4.98
CA TRP A 315 -10.85 10.53 4.18
C TRP A 315 -11.26 10.85 2.73
N ASP A 316 -12.23 11.75 2.56
CA ASP A 316 -12.70 12.22 1.24
C ASP A 316 -11.58 12.98 0.49
N LEU A 317 -10.81 13.81 1.20
CA LEU A 317 -9.67 14.53 0.62
C LEU A 317 -8.58 13.58 0.12
N GLU A 318 -8.08 12.70 0.99
CA GLU A 318 -6.95 11.82 0.69
C GLU A 318 -7.30 10.88 -0.47
N GLY A 319 -8.48 10.27 -0.44
CA GLY A 319 -8.93 9.36 -1.49
C GLY A 319 -8.96 10.02 -2.87
N GLU A 320 -9.56 11.21 -2.99
CA GLU A 320 -9.75 11.85 -4.29
C GLU A 320 -8.51 12.58 -4.81
N VAL A 321 -7.72 13.19 -3.92
CA VAL A 321 -6.46 13.81 -4.34
C VAL A 321 -5.47 12.74 -4.78
N ASN A 322 -5.42 11.58 -4.13
CA ASN A 322 -4.60 10.46 -4.59
C ASN A 322 -5.09 9.86 -5.91
N ASN A 323 -6.41 9.86 -6.16
CA ASN A 323 -7.00 9.32 -7.38
C ASN A 323 -6.90 10.24 -8.60
N GLY A 324 -6.99 11.56 -8.43
CA GLY A 324 -7.05 12.50 -9.56
C GLY A 324 -6.64 13.93 -9.24
N GLY A 325 -5.98 14.13 -8.10
CA GLY A 325 -5.53 15.43 -7.64
C GLY A 325 -6.65 16.34 -7.13
N PHE A 326 -6.27 17.55 -6.75
CA PHE A 326 -7.20 18.60 -6.33
C PHE A 326 -8.31 18.92 -7.36
N PRO A 327 -8.07 18.89 -8.69
CA PRO A 327 -9.14 19.09 -9.66
C PRO A 327 -10.26 18.04 -9.55
N LEU A 328 -9.91 16.75 -9.34
CA LEU A 328 -10.92 15.71 -9.13
C LEU A 328 -11.67 15.96 -7.81
N TYR A 329 -10.93 16.15 -6.72
CA TYR A 329 -11.50 16.37 -5.40
C TYR A 329 -12.54 17.50 -5.38
N PHE A 330 -12.20 18.66 -5.97
CA PHE A 330 -13.10 19.80 -5.98
C PHE A 330 -14.31 19.64 -6.92
N SER A 331 -14.20 18.83 -7.98
CA SER A 331 -15.25 18.65 -9.00
C SER A 331 -16.30 17.60 -8.65
N ILE A 332 -16.15 16.86 -7.55
CA ILE A 332 -17.08 15.80 -7.14
C ILE A 332 -17.70 16.06 -5.76
N SER A 333 -18.61 15.17 -5.32
CA SER A 333 -19.34 15.31 -4.05
C SER A 333 -18.46 15.06 -2.82
N ALA A 334 -17.36 14.30 -2.95
CA ALA A 334 -16.36 14.21 -1.88
C ALA A 334 -15.81 15.59 -1.50
N GLY A 335 -15.73 16.52 -2.45
CA GLY A 335 -15.37 17.91 -2.19
C GLY A 335 -16.41 18.73 -1.41
N ASP A 336 -17.59 18.19 -1.10
CA ASP A 336 -18.61 18.92 -0.30
C ASP A 336 -18.12 19.19 1.13
N THR A 337 -17.12 18.43 1.61
CA THR A 337 -16.44 18.63 2.90
C THR A 337 -15.15 19.45 2.80
N ALA A 338 -14.78 19.96 1.61
CA ALA A 338 -13.51 20.67 1.40
C ALA A 338 -13.34 21.93 2.25
N PHE A 339 -14.45 22.59 2.59
CA PHE A 339 -14.46 23.74 3.50
C PHE A 339 -13.94 23.40 4.91
N ALA A 340 -14.00 22.14 5.34
CA ALA A 340 -13.57 21.67 6.65
C ALA A 340 -12.19 20.97 6.62
N ALA A 341 -11.63 20.71 5.44
CA ALA A 341 -10.46 19.84 5.28
C ALA A 341 -9.21 20.39 5.99
N VAL A 342 -8.94 21.69 5.90
CA VAL A 342 -7.76 22.32 6.55
C VAL A 342 -7.84 22.21 8.07
N ASP A 343 -9.01 22.50 8.65
CA ASP A 343 -9.20 22.41 10.10
C ASP A 343 -9.16 20.96 10.59
N ALA A 344 -9.72 20.03 9.82
CA ALA A 344 -9.64 18.60 10.11
C ALA A 344 -8.19 18.10 10.12
N LEU A 345 -7.38 18.48 9.11
CA LEU A 345 -5.97 18.12 9.04
C LEU A 345 -5.17 18.69 10.22
N ARG A 346 -5.39 19.96 10.57
CA ARG A 346 -4.76 20.57 11.76
C ARG A 346 -5.18 19.86 13.04
N LYS A 347 -6.45 19.48 13.16
CA LYS A 347 -6.99 18.77 14.34
C LYS A 347 -6.29 17.43 14.56
N ILE A 348 -5.99 16.69 13.49
CA ILE A 348 -5.25 15.41 13.59
C ILE A 348 -3.73 15.60 13.62
N GLY A 349 -3.21 16.82 13.48
CA GLY A 349 -1.78 17.13 13.51
C GLY A 349 -1.05 17.05 12.16
N ALA A 350 -1.76 16.91 11.04
CA ALA A 350 -1.22 16.89 9.68
C ALA A 350 -0.99 18.33 9.15
N TYR A 351 -0.05 19.05 9.75
CA TYR A 351 0.18 20.48 9.46
C TYR A 351 0.77 20.74 8.07
N ASN A 352 1.64 19.86 7.56
CA ASN A 352 2.23 20.03 6.23
C ASN A 352 1.17 19.85 5.15
N THR A 353 0.34 18.82 5.31
CA THR A 353 -0.81 18.55 4.45
C THR A 353 -1.82 19.69 4.52
N ALA A 354 -2.11 20.19 5.73
CA ALA A 354 -3.02 21.32 5.93
C ALA A 354 -2.55 22.57 5.17
N ARG A 355 -1.24 22.84 5.14
CA ARG A 355 -0.67 23.96 4.36
C ARG A 355 -0.92 23.78 2.86
N ILE A 356 -0.62 22.60 2.30
CA ILE A 356 -0.81 22.30 0.88
C ILE A 356 -2.28 22.48 0.49
N VAL A 357 -3.20 21.96 1.32
CA VAL A 357 -4.64 22.03 1.08
C VAL A 357 -5.17 23.45 1.23
N ALA A 358 -4.64 24.24 2.18
CA ALA A 358 -4.98 25.65 2.30
C ALA A 358 -4.54 26.46 1.07
N GLU A 359 -3.37 26.15 0.51
CA GLU A 359 -2.90 26.76 -0.74
C GLU A 359 -3.79 26.37 -1.93
N ALA A 360 -4.18 25.09 -2.04
CA ALA A 360 -5.12 24.63 -3.07
C ALA A 360 -6.50 25.29 -2.94
N ASN A 361 -6.98 25.50 -1.71
CA ASN A 361 -8.23 26.19 -1.44
C ASN A 361 -8.19 27.68 -1.86
N GLY A 362 -7.01 28.26 -2.03
CA GLY A 362 -6.82 29.66 -2.44
C GLY A 362 -7.38 30.02 -3.81
N ILE A 363 -7.74 29.04 -4.65
CA ILE A 363 -8.45 29.27 -5.91
C ILE A 363 -9.89 29.75 -5.71
N PHE A 364 -10.46 29.49 -4.53
CA PHE A 364 -11.84 29.86 -4.21
C PHE A 364 -11.87 31.24 -3.55
N PRO A 365 -12.99 31.97 -3.67
CA PRO A 365 -13.18 33.23 -2.96
C PRO A 365 -12.87 33.09 -1.46
N ASP A 366 -12.07 34.01 -0.94
CA ASP A 366 -11.59 34.04 0.45
C ASP A 366 -10.85 32.78 0.92
N GLY A 367 -10.39 31.92 -0.01
CA GLY A 367 -9.76 30.64 0.30
C GLY A 367 -10.73 29.60 0.87
N VAL A 368 -12.04 29.76 0.66
CA VAL A 368 -13.07 28.87 1.22
C VAL A 368 -13.80 28.14 0.08
N PRO A 369 -13.59 26.83 -0.10
CA PRO A 369 -14.35 26.05 -1.06
C PRO A 369 -15.85 26.09 -0.76
N PRO A 370 -16.71 26.46 -1.75
CA PRO A 370 -18.15 26.35 -1.58
C PRO A 370 -18.59 24.93 -1.23
N LYS A 371 -19.58 24.79 -0.35
CA LYS A 371 -20.19 23.48 0.00
C LYS A 371 -20.93 22.86 -1.19
N ASP A 372 -21.51 23.69 -2.05
CA ASP A 372 -22.26 23.24 -3.23
C ASP A 372 -21.32 22.86 -4.38
N LYS A 373 -21.44 21.61 -4.84
CA LYS A 373 -20.67 21.06 -5.96
C LYS A 373 -20.77 21.91 -7.24
N ARG A 374 -21.95 22.44 -7.58
CA ARG A 374 -22.13 23.20 -8.84
C ARG A 374 -21.41 24.53 -8.77
N GLN A 375 -21.38 25.17 -7.60
CA GLN A 375 -20.62 26.40 -7.38
C GLN A 375 -19.12 26.14 -7.51
N ARG A 376 -18.59 25.06 -6.91
CA ARG A 376 -17.18 24.67 -7.10
C ARG A 376 -16.88 24.41 -8.57
N GLN A 377 -17.72 23.64 -9.26
CA GLN A 377 -17.53 23.34 -10.67
C GLN A 377 -17.51 24.60 -11.55
N ALA A 378 -18.41 25.56 -11.32
CA ALA A 378 -18.43 26.81 -12.07
C ALA A 378 -17.13 27.61 -11.90
N ILE A 379 -16.51 27.57 -10.71
CA ILE A 379 -15.22 28.19 -10.44
C ILE A 379 -14.11 27.42 -11.17
N LEU A 380 -14.09 26.08 -11.07
CA LEU A 380 -13.12 25.23 -11.76
C LEU A 380 -13.15 25.43 -13.29
N ASP A 381 -14.34 25.52 -13.88
CA ASP A 381 -14.54 25.75 -15.32
C ASP A 381 -14.07 27.14 -15.77
N SER A 382 -13.94 28.09 -14.84
CA SER A 382 -13.47 29.45 -15.09
C SER A 382 -11.97 29.66 -14.85
N LEU A 383 -11.26 28.64 -14.34
CA LEU A 383 -9.83 28.75 -14.03
C LEU A 383 -9.00 28.96 -15.30
N GLY A 384 -7.98 29.81 -15.18
CA GLY A 384 -6.94 29.94 -16.19
C GLY A 384 -5.93 28.80 -16.15
N THR A 385 -5.00 28.83 -17.11
CA THR A 385 -3.93 27.83 -17.21
C THR A 385 -3.01 27.83 -15.98
N GLU A 386 -2.78 28.98 -15.37
CA GLU A 386 -1.85 29.12 -14.23
C GLU A 386 -2.43 28.50 -12.96
N GLU A 387 -3.71 28.75 -12.67
CA GLU A 387 -4.41 28.19 -11.51
C GLU A 387 -4.55 26.67 -11.63
N TYR A 388 -4.86 26.17 -12.84
CA TYR A 388 -4.91 24.73 -13.06
C TYR A 388 -3.53 24.08 -12.92
N ALA A 389 -2.47 24.72 -13.41
CA ALA A 389 -1.10 24.26 -13.22
C ALA A 389 -0.69 24.26 -11.74
N LEU A 390 -1.11 25.25 -10.96
CA LEU A 390 -0.91 25.30 -9.50
C LEU A 390 -1.57 24.09 -8.82
N LEU A 391 -2.84 23.78 -9.14
CA LEU A 391 -3.51 22.60 -8.58
C LEU A 391 -2.79 21.29 -8.91
N GLN A 392 -2.26 21.16 -10.13
CA GLN A 392 -1.48 19.99 -10.53
C GLN A 392 -0.17 19.88 -9.75
N LYS A 393 0.52 20.99 -9.53
CA LYS A 393 1.73 21.05 -8.69
C LYS A 393 1.42 20.65 -7.24
N LEU A 394 0.39 21.23 -6.66
CA LEU A 394 -0.02 20.94 -5.28
C LEU A 394 -0.50 19.49 -5.11
N SER A 395 -1.12 18.90 -6.14
CA SER A 395 -1.52 17.49 -6.12
C SER A 395 -0.31 16.57 -6.02
N GLU A 396 0.80 16.88 -6.71
CA GLU A 396 2.05 16.13 -6.51
C GLU A 396 2.66 16.35 -5.14
N GLU A 397 2.63 17.59 -4.66
CA GLU A 397 3.19 17.94 -3.35
C GLU A 397 2.44 17.19 -2.25
N PHE A 398 1.12 17.06 -2.39
CA PHE A 398 0.28 16.21 -1.54
C PHE A 398 0.74 14.75 -1.57
N LEU A 399 0.93 14.17 -2.76
CA LEU A 399 1.42 12.78 -2.91
C LEU A 399 2.80 12.55 -2.29
N ARG A 400 3.66 13.60 -2.26
CA ARG A 400 4.99 13.56 -1.66
C ARG A 400 5.01 13.93 -0.18
N CYS A 401 3.89 14.40 0.38
CA CYS A 401 3.84 14.90 1.74
C CYS A 401 4.20 13.80 2.74
N SER A 402 4.99 14.15 3.76
CA SER A 402 5.49 13.21 4.76
C SER A 402 4.53 12.95 5.92
N ASP A 403 3.45 13.75 6.03
CA ASP A 403 2.44 13.52 7.07
C ASP A 403 1.78 12.16 6.84
N ASN A 404 1.86 11.30 7.84
CA ASN A 404 1.30 9.96 7.77
C ASN A 404 -0.19 9.99 8.12
N LEU A 405 -1.05 10.35 7.15
CA LEU A 405 -2.48 10.53 7.38
C LEU A 405 -3.15 9.28 7.97
N THR A 406 -2.75 8.07 7.56
CA THR A 406 -3.22 6.82 8.19
C THR A 406 -2.93 6.77 9.68
N GLU A 407 -1.69 7.07 10.07
CA GLU A 407 -1.27 7.09 11.48
C GLU A 407 -2.07 8.11 12.28
N LEU A 408 -2.15 9.32 11.76
CA LEU A 408 -2.77 10.45 12.44
C LEU A 408 -4.28 10.27 12.59
N LEU A 409 -4.95 9.73 11.56
CA LEU A 409 -6.37 9.37 11.65
C LEU A 409 -6.61 8.24 12.64
N TYR A 410 -5.73 7.24 12.66
CA TYR A 410 -5.81 6.13 13.61
C TYR A 410 -5.68 6.63 15.06
N GLU A 411 -4.65 7.42 15.36
CA GLU A 411 -4.47 8.00 16.70
C GLU A 411 -5.61 8.94 17.08
N HIS A 412 -6.16 9.72 16.14
CA HIS A 412 -7.33 10.57 16.37
C HIS A 412 -8.57 9.75 16.77
N ILE A 413 -8.79 8.59 16.14
CA ILE A 413 -9.88 7.67 16.50
C ILE A 413 -9.66 7.09 17.90
N LEU A 414 -8.44 6.63 18.22
CA LEU A 414 -8.10 6.12 19.54
C LEU A 414 -8.33 7.18 20.63
N GLN A 415 -7.99 8.43 20.34
CA GLN A 415 -8.14 9.53 21.30
C GLN A 415 -9.60 9.95 21.48
N SER A 416 -10.46 9.67 20.50
CA SER A 416 -11.85 10.14 20.44
C SER A 416 -12.88 9.00 20.41
N THR A 417 -12.55 7.81 20.93
CA THR A 417 -13.40 6.60 20.80
C THR A 417 -14.87 6.80 21.20
N LYS A 418 -15.14 7.63 22.22
CA LYS A 418 -16.52 7.95 22.68
C LYS A 418 -17.32 8.81 21.70
N GLU A 419 -16.65 9.53 20.81
CA GLU A 419 -17.27 10.38 19.79
C GLU A 419 -17.62 9.60 18.51
N PHE A 420 -17.04 8.41 18.33
CA PHE A 420 -17.36 7.52 17.21
C PHE A 420 -18.48 6.55 17.62
N LYS A 421 -19.72 6.86 17.23
CA LYS A 421 -20.87 5.99 17.55
C LYS A 421 -20.60 4.59 17.00
N GLY A 422 -20.82 3.50 17.74
CA GLY A 422 -20.70 2.13 17.22
C GLY A 422 -19.28 1.68 16.82
N LEU A 423 -18.23 2.36 17.29
CA LEU A 423 -16.85 1.93 17.06
C LEU A 423 -16.59 0.51 17.60
N ALA A 424 -17.16 0.16 18.77
CA ALA A 424 -17.05 -1.17 19.37
C ALA A 424 -17.55 -2.29 18.44
N ASP A 425 -18.58 -2.03 17.63
CA ASP A 425 -19.11 -3.00 16.66
C ASP A 425 -18.11 -3.25 15.52
N VAL A 426 -17.41 -2.20 15.05
CA VAL A 426 -16.36 -2.32 14.02
C VAL A 426 -15.24 -3.22 14.53
N VAL A 427 -14.75 -2.91 15.72
CA VAL A 427 -13.69 -3.66 16.40
C VAL A 427 -14.05 -5.15 16.48
N SER A 428 -15.25 -5.46 16.97
CA SER A 428 -15.72 -6.84 17.15
C SER A 428 -16.03 -7.63 15.87
N ASN A 429 -16.19 -6.96 14.73
CA ASN A 429 -16.69 -7.55 13.48
C ASN A 429 -15.64 -7.49 12.36
N THR A 430 -14.37 -7.22 12.71
CA THR A 430 -13.22 -7.16 11.79
C THR A 430 -12.80 -8.57 11.36
N ALA A 431 -13.73 -9.35 10.81
CA ALA A 431 -13.38 -10.47 9.96
C ALA A 431 -12.77 -9.86 8.69
N LEU A 432 -11.44 -9.80 8.64
CA LEU A 432 -10.65 -9.50 7.45
C LEU A 432 -11.03 -10.50 6.35
N LYS A 433 -12.06 -10.17 5.56
CA LYS A 433 -12.43 -10.91 4.37
C LYS A 433 -12.16 -10.02 3.18
N ARG A 434 -11.25 -10.52 2.35
CA ARG A 434 -10.89 -10.09 1.00
C ARG A 434 -11.42 -8.71 0.63
N MET A 435 -10.61 -7.71 0.91
CA MET A 435 -10.81 -6.39 0.34
C MET A 435 -10.01 -6.30 -0.94
N ASP A 436 -10.67 -5.98 -2.05
CA ASP A 436 -9.99 -5.49 -3.25
C ASP A 436 -9.47 -4.07 -2.92
N PHE A 437 -8.23 -3.95 -2.43
CA PHE A 437 -7.60 -2.64 -2.19
C PHE A 437 -6.74 -2.19 -3.37
N ILE A 438 -7.01 -0.95 -3.75
CA ILE A 438 -6.19 -0.06 -4.55
C ILE A 438 -5.40 0.78 -3.52
N TYR A 439 -4.07 0.81 -3.68
CA TYR A 439 -3.14 1.57 -2.83
C TYR A 439 -3.24 3.07 -3.07
#